data_AF-A0A061IVT6-F1
#
_entry.id   AF-A0A061IVT6-F1
#
_cell.length_a   1.000
_cell.length_b   1.000
_cell.length_c   1.000
_cell.angle_alpha   90.00
_cell.angle_beta   90.00
_cell.angle_gamma   90.00
#
_symmetry.space_group_name_H-M   'P 1'
#
loop_
_entity.id
_entity.type
_entity.pdbx_description
1 polymer ?
#
loop_
_entity_poly.entity_id
_entity_poly.type
_entity_poly.pdbx_seq_one_letter_code
_entity_poly.pdbx_strand_id
1 'polypeptide(L)' 'MPAVKKEATKAEAPAPRTGIIAGFNKGHKTTRRARAPSSNDRYALPHKKLRAVKAIITDLVGLSPMEKRVQELLRVG' A
#
# COMPACT_ATOMS: atom_id res chain seq x y z
N MET A 1 14.94 19.00 13.43
CA MET A 1 13.69 18.85 12.65
C MET A 1 12.80 17.86 13.36
N PRO A 2 11.68 18.27 13.97
CA PRO A 2 10.82 17.36 14.71
C PRO A 2 10.14 16.38 13.75
N ALA A 3 10.30 15.08 14.03
CA ALA A 3 9.64 14.01 13.30
C ALA A 3 8.11 14.18 13.44
N VAL A 4 7.46 14.51 12.34
CA VAL A 4 6.00 14.49 12.23
C VAL A 4 5.55 13.08 12.57
N LYS A 5 5.02 12.89 13.79
CA LYS A 5 4.29 11.70 14.18
C LYS A 5 3.14 11.58 13.17
N LYS A 6 3.26 10.60 12.28
CA LYS A 6 2.23 10.28 11.30
C LYS A 6 1.02 9.82 12.10
N GLU A 7 0.10 10.74 12.38
CA GLU A 7 -1.18 10.41 13.01
C GLU A 7 -1.79 9.30 12.18
N ALA A 8 -2.04 8.16 12.81
CA ALA A 8 -2.72 7.09 12.15
C ALA A 8 -4.08 7.62 11.74
N THR A 9 -4.29 7.79 10.44
CA THR A 9 -5.59 8.14 9.86
C THR A 9 -6.59 7.13 10.39
N LYS A 10 -7.41 7.56 11.35
CA LYS A 10 -8.46 6.75 11.93
C LYS A 10 -9.40 6.43 10.79
N ALA A 11 -9.43 5.17 10.36
CA ALA A 11 -10.30 4.75 9.27
C ALA A 11 -11.72 5.14 9.62
N GLU A 12 -12.39 5.87 8.74
CA GLU A 12 -13.75 6.36 8.97
C GLU A 12 -14.68 5.19 9.27
N ALA A 13 -15.68 5.40 10.13
CA ALA A 13 -16.61 4.35 10.47
C ALA A 13 -17.26 3.82 9.19
N PRO A 14 -17.27 2.50 8.96
CA PRO A 14 -17.79 1.97 7.71
C PRO A 14 -19.29 2.25 7.60
N ALA A 15 -19.78 2.41 6.36
CA ALA A 15 -21.15 2.82 6.07
C ALA A 15 -22.18 2.03 6.91
N PRO A 16 -23.21 2.73 7.45
CA PRO A 16 -24.23 2.11 8.29
C PRO A 16 -25.06 1.11 7.49
N ARG A 17 -25.45 0.01 8.14
CA ARG A 17 -26.27 -1.02 7.51
C ARG A 17 -27.75 -0.61 7.48
N THR A 18 -28.47 -1.01 6.43
CA THR A 18 -29.86 -0.63 6.17
C THR A 18 -30.89 -1.54 6.83
N GLY A 19 -30.48 -2.68 7.40
CA GLY A 19 -31.39 -3.64 8.05
C GLY A 19 -32.16 -4.53 7.08
N ILE A 20 -31.81 -4.52 5.78
CA ILE A 20 -32.45 -5.32 4.74
C ILE A 20 -31.63 -6.60 4.50
N ILE A 21 -32.29 -7.69 4.09
CA ILE A 21 -31.65 -8.99 3.79
C ILE A 21 -30.80 -8.94 2.51
N ALA A 22 -31.26 -8.24 1.47
CA ALA A 22 -30.57 -8.10 0.19
C ALA A 22 -30.47 -6.63 -0.25
N GLY A 23 -29.49 -6.31 -1.10
CA GLY A 23 -29.21 -4.95 -1.58
C GLY A 23 -27.95 -4.32 -0.97
N PHE A 24 -27.74 -3.02 -1.23
CA PHE A 24 -26.61 -2.25 -0.72
C PHE A 24 -26.70 -2.03 0.80
N ASN A 25 -25.55 -2.05 1.48
CA ASN A 25 -25.44 -1.91 2.94
C ASN A 25 -26.33 -2.89 3.74
N LYS A 26 -26.61 -4.07 3.18
CA LYS A 26 -27.42 -5.11 3.81
C LYS A 26 -26.85 -5.61 5.16
N GLY A 27 -27.71 -6.26 5.93
CA GLY A 27 -27.41 -6.85 7.22
C GLY A 27 -27.93 -6.03 8.41
N HIS A 28 -27.70 -6.56 9.62
CA HIS A 28 -28.25 -5.98 10.85
C HIS A 28 -27.68 -4.58 11.14
N LYS A 29 -28.56 -3.65 11.55
CA LYS A 29 -28.20 -2.28 11.91
C LYS A 29 -27.40 -2.27 13.20
N THR A 30 -26.09 -2.07 13.10
CA THR A 30 -25.19 -1.98 14.27
C THR A 30 -24.34 -0.72 14.22
N THR A 31 -23.94 -0.22 15.39
CA THR A 31 -22.98 0.89 15.53
C THR A 31 -21.57 0.40 15.23
N ARG A 32 -21.18 0.46 13.94
CA ARG A 32 -19.87 -0.02 13.48
C ARG A 32 -18.74 0.91 13.95
N ARG A 33 -17.68 0.32 14.48
CA ARG A 33 -16.48 1.05 14.92
C ARG A 33 -15.50 1.24 13.77
N ALA A 34 -14.79 2.37 13.80
CA ALA A 34 -13.59 2.61 13.00
C ALA A 34 -12.56 1.49 13.23
N ARG A 35 -11.93 0.99 12.16
CA ARG A 35 -10.84 0.01 12.29
C ARG A 35 -9.60 0.70 12.86
N ALA A 36 -9.02 0.12 13.91
CA ALA A 36 -7.74 0.57 14.43
C ALA A 36 -6.61 0.20 13.45
N PRO A 37 -5.60 1.06 13.27
CA PRO A 37 -4.45 0.77 12.43
C PRO A 37 -3.71 -0.47 12.96
N SER A 38 -3.44 -1.43 12.09
CA SER A 38 -2.62 -2.60 12.39
C SER A 38 -1.18 -2.38 11.96
N SER A 39 -0.24 -3.11 12.57
CA SER A 39 1.16 -3.15 12.14
C SER A 39 1.32 -3.53 10.67
N ASN A 40 0.43 -4.39 10.16
CA ASN A 40 0.41 -4.87 8.77
C ASN A 40 0.07 -3.78 7.76
N ASP A 41 -0.66 -2.73 8.17
CA ASP A 41 -1.01 -1.62 7.28
C ASP A 41 0.24 -0.84 6.84
N ARG A 42 1.36 -0.99 7.56
CA ARG A 42 2.66 -0.38 7.22
C ARG A 42 3.33 -0.99 5.99
N TYR A 43 2.98 -2.21 5.60
CA TYR A 43 3.56 -2.86 4.40
C TYR A 43 3.09 -2.21 3.09
N ALA A 44 1.93 -1.55 3.09
CA ALA A 44 1.44 -0.83 1.92
C ALA A 44 2.21 0.50 1.68
N LEU A 45 2.96 0.99 2.67
CA LEU A 45 3.67 2.25 2.54
C LEU A 45 5.01 2.07 1.80
N PRO A 46 5.42 3.04 0.96
CA PRO A 46 6.71 2.97 0.29
C PRO A 46 7.86 3.06 1.30
N HIS A 47 8.72 2.04 1.31
CA HIS A 47 9.92 1.99 2.15
C HIS A 47 11.05 2.83 1.54
N LYS A 48 11.14 4.12 1.92
CA LYS A 48 12.11 5.09 1.38
C LYS A 48 13.57 4.61 1.48
N LYS A 49 13.98 4.13 2.66
CA LYS A 49 15.35 3.65 2.90
C LYS A 49 15.68 2.40 2.08
N LEU A 50 14.78 1.42 2.06
CA LEU A 50 14.95 0.19 1.29
C LEU A 50 15.07 0.51 -0.21
N ARG A 51 14.24 1.41 -0.73
CA ARG A 51 14.32 1.87 -2.12
C ARG A 51 15.67 2.52 -2.43
N ALA A 52 16.16 3.43 -1.56
CA ALA A 52 17.45 4.08 -1.75
C ALA A 52 18.62 3.08 -1.75
N VAL A 53 18.63 2.13 -0.83
CA VAL A 53 19.67 1.08 -0.79
C VAL A 53 19.63 0.20 -2.03
N LYS A 54 18.43 -0.19 -2.48
CA LYS A 54 18.29 -0.99 -3.73
C LYS A 54 18.79 -0.22 -4.95
N ALA A 55 18.51 1.07 -5.05
CA ALA A 55 19.00 1.90 -6.16
C ALA A 55 20.54 1.90 -6.23
N ILE A 56 21.21 2.13 -5.08
CA ILE A 56 22.68 2.10 -5.00
C ILE A 56 23.24 0.75 -5.44
N ILE A 57 22.62 -0.36 -5.00
CA ILE A 57 23.07 -1.70 -5.37
C ILE A 57 22.90 -1.93 -6.87
N THR A 58 21.74 -1.58 -7.44
CA THR A 58 21.48 -1.75 -8.88
C THR A 58 22.44 -0.92 -9.74
N ASP A 59 22.79 0.29 -9.31
CA ASP A 59 23.80 1.11 -9.99
C ASP A 59 25.21 0.48 -9.93
N LEU A 60 25.54 -0.20 -8.81
CA LEU A 60 26.83 -0.85 -8.63
C LEU A 60 26.98 -2.15 -9.44
N VAL A 61 25.99 -3.06 -9.36
CA VAL A 61 26.09 -4.39 -9.98
C VAL A 61 25.59 -4.40 -11.43
N GLY A 62 24.82 -3.39 -11.84
CA GLY A 62 24.16 -3.33 -13.14
C GLY A 62 22.98 -4.28 -13.26
N LEU A 63 22.51 -4.46 -14.49
CA LEU A 63 21.34 -5.30 -14.81
C LEU A 63 21.72 -6.77 -15.02
N SER A 64 20.79 -7.66 -14.65
CA SER A 64 20.89 -9.09 -14.96
C SER A 64 20.80 -9.36 -16.47
N PRO A 65 21.27 -10.54 -16.96
CA PRO A 65 21.19 -10.87 -18.38
C PRO A 65 19.76 -10.79 -18.95
N MET A 66 18.76 -11.19 -18.16
CA MET A 66 17.35 -11.15 -18.58
C MET A 66 16.81 -9.72 -18.63
N GLU A 67 17.18 -8.87 -17.66
CA GLU A 67 16.76 -7.47 -17.65
C GLU A 67 17.39 -6.69 -18.82
N LYS A 68 18.65 -6.98 -19.18
CA LYS A 68 19.31 -6.41 -20.37
C LYS A 68 18.59 -6.79 -21.65
N ARG A 69 18.27 -8.09 -21.83
CA ARG A 69 17.55 -8.58 -23.02
C ARG A 69 16.16 -7.94 -23.16
N VAL A 70 15.44 -7.76 -22.05
CA VAL A 70 14.14 -7.06 -22.07
C VAL A 70 14.32 -5.59 -22.49
N GLN A 71 15.34 -4.92 -21.97
CA GLN A 71 15.64 -3.53 -22.36
C GLN A 71 16.03 -3.40 -23.83
N GLU A 72 16.80 -4.34 -24.38
CA GLU A 72 17.14 -4.40 -25.80
C GLU A 72 15.89 -4.59 -26.66
N LEU A 73 15.02 -5.55 -26.33
CA LEU A 73 13.77 -5.79 -27.04
C LEU A 73 12.86 -4.55 -27.04
N LEU A 74 12.75 -3.86 -25.90
CA LEU A 74 11.99 -2.62 -25.79
C LEU A 74 12.59 -1.45 -26.58
N ARG A 75 13.85 -1.53 -27.01
CA ARG A 75 14.54 -0.46 -27.75
C ARG A 75 14.44 -0.62 -29.27
N VAL A 76 14.26 -1.84 -29.75
CA VAL A 76 14.02 -2.15 -31.19
C VAL A 76 12.53 -2.20 -31.55
N GLY A 77 11.66 -2.43 -30.56
CA GLY A 77 10.20 -2.41 -30.73
C GLY A 77 9.59 -1.02 -30.83
#